data_AF-A0A2V8TSJ4-F1
#
_entry.id   AF-A0A2V8TSJ4-F1
#
_cell.length_a   1.000
_cell.length_b   1.000
_cell.length_c   1.000
_cell.angle_alpha   90.00
_cell.angle_beta   90.00
_cell.angle_gamma   90.00
#
_symmetry.space_group_name_H-M   'P 1'
#
loop_
_entity.id
_entity.type
_entity.pdbx_description
1 polymer ?
#
loop_
_entity_poly.entity_id
_entity_poly.type
_entity_poly.pdbx_seq_one_letter_code
_entity_poly.pdbx_strand_id
1 'polypeptide(L)'
;MRLISVFLFFASLVVAQGPRIGIIDFYGLRKVSEAKVRKALGVREGDPLPRSKGDAEERIDAVPGVVESHLEAVCCDAGKMILYVGIEEKGAIHFDLREPPEEDVVLPEEITSTYRRFMENLEAAIRRGESGDDVTHGHSLVSNPEARAVQEQFIPLAKDHLAELRNVLRNSSDEEQRATAAYVIGYAPKKREILDDLQYALKDPDSGVRNNAARNLVALAVLARLDPESGLKIEPTWFIEMLNSLSWTDRNKALWALQTLTDKRDPSVLEQLRDRALPALIEMARWKSLGHALPAYMLLGRIAGLPEQQLLDGWNRGDRDFVIAAVTAKKK
;
A
#
# COMPACT_ATOMS: atom_id res chain seq x y z
N MET A 1 65.32 32.01 8.50
CA MET A 1 65.05 31.17 7.31
C MET A 1 63.86 30.27 7.62
N ARG A 2 62.83 30.30 6.76
CA ARG A 2 61.45 29.85 7.05
C ARG A 2 61.35 28.33 7.20
N LEU A 3 60.73 27.86 8.30
CA LEU A 3 60.20 26.50 8.43
C LEU A 3 58.92 26.38 7.59
N ILE A 4 58.85 25.37 6.73
CA ILE A 4 57.65 24.99 5.98
C ILE A 4 56.94 23.89 6.78
N SER A 5 55.82 24.23 7.42
CA SER A 5 54.90 23.27 8.02
C SER A 5 53.96 22.74 6.94
N VAL A 6 54.06 21.44 6.65
CA VAL A 6 53.10 20.74 5.78
C VAL A 6 51.93 20.28 6.64
N PHE A 7 50.77 20.91 6.47
CA PHE A 7 49.50 20.45 7.04
C PHE A 7 48.91 19.37 6.11
N LEU A 8 48.89 18.11 6.55
CA LEU A 8 48.09 17.06 5.93
C LEU A 8 46.63 17.24 6.37
N PHE A 9 45.77 17.64 5.45
CA PHE A 9 44.32 17.55 5.59
C PHE A 9 43.88 16.10 5.43
N PHE A 10 43.48 15.45 6.53
CA PHE A 10 42.72 14.20 6.47
C PHE A 10 41.28 14.53 6.05
N ALA A 11 40.95 14.31 4.78
CA ALA A 11 39.57 14.29 4.32
C ALA A 11 38.87 13.08 4.96
N SER A 12 38.02 13.32 5.96
CA SER A 12 37.17 12.30 6.54
C SER A 12 36.06 11.95 5.54
N LEU A 13 36.17 10.78 4.90
CA LEU A 13 35.08 10.20 4.14
C LEU A 13 33.95 9.84 5.11
N VAL A 14 32.98 10.74 5.26
CA VAL A 14 31.70 10.41 5.88
C VAL A 14 31.00 9.45 4.93
N VAL A 15 31.12 8.15 5.20
CA VAL A 15 30.23 7.15 4.60
C VAL A 15 28.84 7.51 5.08
N ALA A 16 27.98 7.99 4.17
CA ALA A 16 26.57 8.17 4.45
C ALA A 16 26.03 6.81 4.93
N GLN A 17 25.77 6.68 6.22
CA GLN A 17 25.18 5.46 6.76
C GLN A 17 23.79 5.33 6.12
N GLY A 18 23.56 4.22 5.41
CA GLY A 18 22.25 3.90 4.84
C GLY A 18 21.15 3.99 5.91
N PRO A 19 19.89 4.21 5.51
CA PRO A 19 18.82 4.49 6.45
C PRO A 19 18.63 3.31 7.40
N ARG A 20 18.61 3.60 8.70
CA ARG A 20 18.47 2.61 9.77
C ARG A 20 17.00 2.28 10.02
N ILE A 21 16.74 1.07 10.49
CA ILE A 21 15.42 0.63 10.91
C ILE A 21 15.03 1.36 12.19
N GLY A 22 13.92 2.09 12.18
CA GLY A 22 13.32 2.71 13.35
C GLY A 22 12.24 1.85 13.98
N ILE A 23 11.49 1.13 13.15
CA ILE A 23 10.34 0.31 13.55
C ILE A 23 10.41 -1.04 12.85
N ILE A 24 10.16 -2.12 13.60
CA ILE A 24 9.81 -3.43 13.04
C ILE A 24 8.42 -3.81 13.53
N ASP A 25 7.48 -3.97 12.58
CA ASP A 25 6.13 -4.46 12.82
C ASP A 25 5.92 -5.79 12.09
N PHE A 26 5.29 -6.74 12.79
CA PHE A 26 4.94 -8.05 12.26
C PHE A 26 3.45 -8.11 11.98
N TYR A 27 3.06 -8.86 10.95
CA TYR A 27 1.65 -9.14 10.70
C TYR A 27 1.41 -10.55 10.16
N GLY A 28 0.20 -11.07 10.38
CA GLY A 28 -0.21 -12.44 10.02
C GLY A 28 0.18 -13.51 11.04
N LEU A 29 0.80 -13.13 12.16
CA LEU A 29 1.14 -14.05 13.25
C LEU A 29 -0.11 -14.44 14.05
N ARG A 30 -0.34 -15.75 14.19
CA ARG A 30 -1.47 -16.31 14.95
C ARG A 30 -1.00 -17.35 15.96
N LYS A 31 -0.24 -18.35 15.51
CA LYS A 31 0.27 -19.48 16.31
C LYS A 31 1.78 -19.48 16.40
N VAL A 32 2.47 -19.01 15.37
CA VAL A 32 3.92 -18.85 15.35
C VAL A 32 4.29 -17.71 16.31
N SER A 33 5.36 -17.93 17.07
CA SER A 33 5.84 -16.94 18.03
C SER A 33 6.60 -15.82 17.31
N GLU A 34 6.21 -14.57 17.54
CA GLU A 34 6.96 -13.40 17.05
C GLU A 34 8.44 -13.47 17.43
N ALA A 35 8.78 -13.94 18.64
CA ALA A 35 10.17 -14.05 19.08
C ALA A 35 11.00 -15.01 18.20
N LYS A 36 10.39 -16.07 17.66
CA LYS A 36 11.07 -17.00 16.73
C LYS A 36 11.31 -16.32 15.38
N VAL A 37 10.30 -15.65 14.84
CA VAL A 37 10.42 -14.92 13.56
C VAL A 37 11.42 -13.78 13.67
N ARG A 38 11.36 -12.98 14.75
CA ARG A 38 12.32 -11.91 15.04
C ARG A 38 13.76 -12.43 15.14
N LYS A 39 13.96 -13.64 15.69
CA LYS A 39 15.28 -14.29 15.70
C LYS A 39 15.74 -14.67 14.29
N ALA A 40 14.85 -15.21 13.46
CA ALA A 40 15.15 -15.61 12.08
C ALA A 40 15.43 -14.41 11.15
N LEU A 41 14.70 -13.31 11.35
CA LEU A 41 14.87 -12.05 10.62
C LEU A 41 16.34 -11.54 10.68
N GLY A 42 16.98 -11.69 11.85
CA GLY A 42 18.42 -11.42 12.01
C GLY A 42 18.82 -9.94 12.07
N VAL A 43 17.85 -9.03 12.08
CA VAL A 43 18.05 -7.58 12.31
C VAL A 43 17.12 -7.06 13.40
N ARG A 44 17.47 -5.93 13.98
CA ARG A 44 16.71 -5.25 15.05
C ARG A 44 16.51 -3.76 14.72
N GLU A 45 15.62 -3.12 15.47
CA GLU A 45 15.52 -1.66 15.44
C GLU A 45 16.87 -1.04 15.80
N GLY A 46 17.32 -0.08 14.99
CA GLY A 46 18.66 0.53 15.05
C GLY A 46 19.67 -0.05 14.05
N ASP A 47 19.46 -1.26 13.54
CA ASP A 47 20.31 -1.87 12.52
C ASP A 47 20.05 -1.27 11.11
N PRO A 48 20.97 -1.44 10.15
CA PRO A 48 20.63 -1.26 8.73
C PRO A 48 19.58 -2.29 8.29
N LEU A 49 18.93 -2.03 7.15
CA LEU A 49 18.08 -3.02 6.49
C LEU A 49 18.85 -4.33 6.19
N PRO A 50 18.16 -5.48 6.15
CA PRO A 50 18.77 -6.73 5.70
C PRO A 50 19.47 -6.53 4.34
N ARG A 51 20.66 -7.12 4.17
CA ARG A 51 21.43 -6.99 2.93
C ARG A 51 20.73 -7.59 1.71
N SER A 52 19.95 -8.64 1.93
CA SER A 52 19.12 -9.32 0.94
C SER A 52 17.74 -9.53 1.55
N LYS A 53 16.71 -9.10 0.80
CA LYS A 53 15.30 -9.34 1.14
C LYS A 53 15.01 -10.84 1.11
N GLY A 54 15.32 -11.50 -0.02
CA GLY A 54 15.05 -12.93 -0.23
C GLY A 54 15.73 -13.81 0.81
N ASP A 55 17.00 -13.58 1.15
CA ASP A 55 17.68 -14.40 2.17
C ASP A 55 17.05 -14.23 3.56
N ALA A 56 16.49 -13.05 3.85
CA ALA A 56 15.81 -12.79 5.12
C ALA A 56 14.45 -13.47 5.17
N GLU A 57 13.70 -13.44 4.06
CA GLU A 57 12.45 -14.18 3.89
C GLU A 57 12.69 -15.69 3.98
N GLU A 58 13.67 -16.24 3.27
CA GLU A 58 14.01 -17.68 3.32
C GLU A 58 14.32 -18.17 4.74
N ARG A 59 15.05 -17.36 5.54
CA ARG A 59 15.30 -17.69 6.96
C ARG A 59 14.02 -17.70 7.79
N ILE A 60 13.09 -16.81 7.50
CA ILE A 60 11.81 -16.73 8.19
C ILE A 60 10.90 -17.89 7.77
N ASP A 61 10.88 -18.24 6.49
CA ASP A 61 10.09 -19.35 5.93
C ASP A 61 10.55 -20.70 6.48
N ALA A 62 11.84 -20.82 6.85
CA ALA A 62 12.38 -21.98 7.54
C ALA A 62 11.86 -22.13 9.00
N VAL A 63 11.14 -21.15 9.56
CA VAL A 63 10.54 -21.26 10.90
C VAL A 63 9.32 -22.20 10.87
N PRO A 64 9.28 -23.25 11.70
CA PRO A 64 8.16 -24.20 11.68
C PRO A 64 6.79 -23.54 11.88
N GLY A 65 5.90 -23.73 10.91
CA GLY A 65 4.54 -23.19 10.89
C GLY A 65 4.36 -21.98 9.96
N VAL A 66 5.44 -21.37 9.49
CA VAL A 66 5.44 -20.37 8.41
C VAL A 66 5.34 -21.10 7.06
N VAL A 67 4.54 -20.57 6.16
CA VAL A 67 4.40 -21.02 4.76
C VAL A 67 5.18 -20.09 3.84
N GLU A 68 5.02 -18.79 4.04
CA GLU A 68 5.65 -17.73 3.25
C GLU A 68 5.80 -16.47 4.10
N SER A 69 6.77 -15.63 3.75
CA SER A 69 6.96 -14.32 4.36
C SER A 69 7.23 -13.24 3.31
N HIS A 70 6.90 -12.01 3.66
CA HIS A 70 7.17 -10.85 2.81
C HIS A 70 7.69 -9.68 3.62
N LEU A 71 8.85 -9.19 3.24
CA LEU A 71 9.51 -8.04 3.84
C LEU A 71 9.25 -6.79 2.98
N GLU A 72 8.75 -5.74 3.62
CA GLU A 72 8.54 -4.46 2.96
C GLU A 72 9.15 -3.33 3.78
N ALA A 73 10.10 -2.61 3.19
CA ALA A 73 10.74 -1.46 3.80
C ALA A 73 10.05 -0.18 3.33
N VAL A 74 9.37 0.50 4.25
CA VAL A 74 8.60 1.70 3.96
C VAL A 74 9.26 2.90 4.59
N CYS A 75 9.40 3.97 3.81
CA CYS A 75 9.84 5.25 4.32
C CYS A 75 8.63 6.05 4.84
N CYS A 76 8.70 6.75 5.96
CA CYS A 76 9.67 6.71 7.04
C CYS A 76 8.92 7.19 8.29
N ASP A 77 9.34 6.76 9.48
CA ASP A 77 8.89 7.35 10.75
C ASP A 77 10.04 8.11 11.39
N ALA A 78 9.86 9.42 11.61
CA ALA A 78 10.89 10.32 12.13
C ALA A 78 12.27 10.18 11.43
N GLY A 79 12.26 10.03 10.10
CA GLY A 79 13.47 9.89 9.28
C GLY A 79 14.15 8.52 9.32
N LYS A 80 13.51 7.50 9.92
CA LYS A 80 13.98 6.11 9.94
C LYS A 80 13.05 5.20 9.15
N MET A 81 13.57 4.08 8.67
CA MET A 81 12.77 3.09 7.93
C MET A 81 11.83 2.33 8.87
N ILE A 82 10.66 1.97 8.35
CA ILE A 82 9.78 0.97 8.96
C ILE A 82 9.98 -0.32 8.17
N LEU A 83 10.34 -1.41 8.85
CA LEU A 83 10.41 -2.73 8.25
C LEU A 83 9.16 -3.52 8.65
N TYR A 84 8.30 -3.75 7.68
CA TYR A 84 7.15 -4.62 7.83
C TYR A 84 7.54 -6.07 7.50
N VAL A 85 7.09 -7.00 8.35
CA VAL A 85 7.33 -8.42 8.20
C VAL A 85 5.99 -9.14 8.17
N GLY A 86 5.52 -9.43 6.95
CA GLY A 86 4.34 -10.24 6.72
C GLY A 86 4.64 -11.73 6.83
N ILE A 87 3.75 -12.45 7.49
CA ILE A 87 3.85 -13.89 7.71
C ILE A 87 2.55 -14.57 7.28
N GLU A 88 2.66 -15.55 6.42
CA GLU A 88 1.61 -16.52 6.19
C GLU A 88 1.88 -17.77 7.02
N GLU A 89 0.94 -18.12 7.90
CA GLU A 89 1.01 -19.37 8.67
C GLU A 89 0.21 -20.49 8.01
N LYS A 90 0.60 -21.74 8.29
CA LYS A 90 -0.15 -22.91 7.84
C LYS A 90 -1.61 -22.86 8.28
N GLY A 91 -2.51 -22.82 7.30
CA GLY A 91 -3.97 -22.75 7.52
C GLY A 91 -4.47 -21.36 7.96
N ALA A 92 -3.67 -20.31 7.76
CA ALA A 92 -4.15 -18.93 7.84
C ALA A 92 -5.10 -18.61 6.68
N ILE A 93 -5.77 -17.47 6.80
CA ILE A 93 -6.53 -16.93 5.67
C ILE A 93 -5.51 -16.40 4.66
N HIS A 94 -5.62 -16.85 3.42
CA HIS A 94 -4.79 -16.42 2.30
C HIS A 94 -5.60 -15.48 1.40
N PHE A 95 -4.93 -14.50 0.80
CA PHE A 95 -5.53 -13.62 -0.21
C PHE A 95 -5.25 -14.21 -1.60
N ASP A 96 -6.21 -14.95 -2.15
CA ASP A 96 -6.03 -15.64 -3.43
C ASP A 96 -5.83 -14.66 -4.59
N LEU A 97 -4.68 -14.76 -5.25
CA LEU A 97 -4.36 -14.02 -6.47
C LEU A 97 -4.79 -14.82 -7.71
N ARG A 98 -4.90 -14.14 -8.86
CA ARG A 98 -5.09 -14.83 -10.14
C ARG A 98 -3.78 -15.43 -10.63
N GLU A 99 -3.92 -16.39 -11.53
CA GLU A 99 -2.79 -16.91 -12.30
C GLU A 99 -2.22 -15.80 -13.22
N PRO A 100 -0.89 -15.77 -13.41
CA PRO A 100 -0.27 -14.87 -14.38
C PRO A 100 -0.80 -15.09 -15.80
N PRO A 101 -1.11 -14.01 -16.53
CA PRO A 101 -1.35 -14.11 -17.97
C PRO A 101 -0.10 -14.57 -18.73
N GLU A 102 -0.29 -15.11 -19.93
CA GLU A 102 0.80 -15.74 -20.71
C GLU A 102 1.06 -15.06 -22.05
N GLU A 103 0.26 -14.08 -22.46
CA GLU A 103 0.39 -13.47 -23.79
C GLU A 103 1.50 -12.41 -23.82
N ASP A 104 2.22 -12.33 -24.94
CA ASP A 104 3.23 -11.30 -25.20
C ASP A 104 2.60 -10.07 -25.86
N VAL A 105 1.69 -9.41 -25.12
CA VAL A 105 1.05 -8.16 -25.54
C VAL A 105 1.68 -6.99 -24.79
N VAL A 106 2.02 -5.92 -25.51
CA VAL A 106 2.71 -4.75 -24.96
C VAL A 106 1.95 -3.47 -25.27
N LEU A 107 2.13 -2.45 -24.43
CA LEU A 107 1.55 -1.13 -24.66
C LEU A 107 2.29 -0.39 -25.79
N PRO A 108 1.59 0.54 -26.49
CA PRO A 108 2.25 1.51 -27.34
C PRO A 108 3.41 2.24 -26.63
N GLU A 109 4.51 2.46 -27.34
CA GLU A 109 5.73 3.06 -26.80
C GLU A 109 5.50 4.45 -26.20
N GLU A 110 4.56 5.22 -26.75
CA GLU A 110 4.20 6.54 -26.22
C GLU A 110 3.62 6.47 -24.80
N ILE A 111 2.90 5.40 -24.45
CA ILE A 111 2.37 5.19 -23.10
C ILE A 111 3.50 4.84 -22.14
N THR A 112 4.33 3.85 -22.51
CA THR A 112 5.41 3.37 -21.62
C THR A 112 6.50 4.42 -21.41
N SER A 113 6.87 5.17 -22.45
CA SER A 113 7.82 6.27 -22.35
C SER A 113 7.27 7.44 -21.52
N THR A 114 5.99 7.79 -21.67
CA THR A 114 5.34 8.82 -20.84
C THR A 114 5.26 8.38 -19.38
N TYR A 115 4.92 7.12 -19.12
CA TYR A 115 4.90 6.56 -17.78
C TYR A 115 6.28 6.58 -17.11
N ARG A 116 7.33 6.15 -17.82
CA ARG A 116 8.71 6.21 -17.31
C ARG A 116 9.12 7.64 -16.95
N ARG A 117 8.87 8.60 -17.84
CA ARG A 117 9.16 10.02 -17.60
C ARG A 117 8.38 10.55 -16.39
N PHE A 118 7.11 10.15 -16.23
CA PHE A 118 6.33 10.52 -15.05
C PHE A 118 6.96 9.97 -13.78
N MET A 119 7.34 8.69 -13.75
CA MET A 119 7.96 8.06 -12.58
C MET A 119 9.27 8.75 -12.17
N GLU A 120 10.11 9.12 -13.13
CA GLU A 120 11.35 9.88 -12.88
C GLU A 120 11.08 11.25 -12.23
N ASN A 121 10.08 11.99 -12.74
CA ASN A 121 9.71 13.29 -12.18
C ASN A 121 9.04 13.15 -10.81
N LEU A 122 8.19 12.14 -10.63
CA LEU A 122 7.53 11.85 -9.35
C LEU A 122 8.56 11.50 -8.28
N GLU A 123 9.55 10.67 -8.59
CA GLU A 123 10.61 10.31 -7.64
C GLU A 123 11.42 11.55 -7.23
N ALA A 124 11.71 12.45 -8.18
CA ALA A 124 12.36 13.72 -7.89
C ALA A 124 11.51 14.63 -6.98
N ALA A 125 10.20 14.71 -7.22
CA ALA A 125 9.28 15.48 -6.39
C ALA A 125 9.17 14.92 -4.96
N ILE A 126 9.07 13.59 -4.81
CA ILE A 126 9.03 12.92 -3.50
C ILE A 126 10.28 13.23 -2.68
N ARG A 127 11.48 13.19 -3.30
CA ARG A 127 12.73 13.54 -2.61
C ARG A 127 12.77 14.99 -2.11
N ARG A 128 11.99 15.89 -2.71
CA ARG A 128 11.85 17.29 -2.28
C ARG A 128 10.71 17.52 -1.30
N GLY A 129 9.92 16.49 -0.98
CA GLY A 129 8.72 16.61 -0.14
C GLY A 129 7.52 17.22 -0.87
N GLU A 130 7.54 17.26 -2.20
CA GLU A 130 6.50 17.87 -3.05
C GLU A 130 5.50 16.81 -3.56
N SER A 131 5.13 15.86 -2.69
CA SER A 131 4.34 14.68 -3.05
C SER A 131 2.83 14.82 -2.82
N GLY A 132 2.32 16.06 -2.74
CA GLY A 132 0.88 16.31 -2.65
C GLY A 132 0.15 15.76 -3.87
N ASP A 133 -1.10 15.36 -3.69
CA ASP A 133 -1.89 14.68 -4.73
C ASP A 133 -3.36 15.16 -4.68
N ASP A 134 -3.88 15.62 -5.80
CA ASP A 134 -5.29 15.93 -6.00
C ASP A 134 -5.97 14.75 -6.71
N VAL A 135 -6.94 14.12 -6.03
CA VAL A 135 -7.70 12.97 -6.54
C VAL A 135 -9.16 13.31 -6.82
N THR A 136 -9.54 14.58 -6.74
CA THR A 136 -10.95 15.01 -6.81
C THR A 136 -11.60 14.76 -8.17
N HIS A 137 -10.80 14.57 -9.22
CA HIS A 137 -11.24 14.27 -10.59
C HIS A 137 -11.30 12.76 -10.91
N GLY A 138 -11.24 11.90 -9.88
CA GLY A 138 -11.30 10.44 -10.04
C GLY A 138 -10.00 9.81 -10.57
N HIS A 139 -8.89 10.54 -10.52
CA HIS A 139 -7.54 10.08 -10.83
C HIS A 139 -6.53 11.01 -10.12
N SER A 140 -5.31 10.53 -9.92
CA SER A 140 -4.24 11.30 -9.28
C SER A 140 -3.75 12.45 -10.17
N LEU A 141 -3.49 13.60 -9.55
CA LEU A 141 -2.82 14.76 -10.13
C LEU A 141 -1.89 15.34 -9.07
N VAL A 142 -0.60 15.03 -9.19
CA VAL A 142 0.40 15.45 -8.20
C VAL A 142 0.58 16.96 -8.19
N SER A 143 0.99 17.51 -7.05
CA SER A 143 1.12 18.96 -6.85
C SER A 143 2.36 19.55 -7.51
N ASN A 144 3.43 18.77 -7.66
CA ASN A 144 4.64 19.22 -8.35
C ASN A 144 4.34 19.47 -9.83
N PRO A 145 4.62 20.69 -10.36
CA PRO A 145 4.19 21.08 -11.70
C PRO A 145 4.88 20.29 -12.82
N GLU A 146 6.14 19.89 -12.65
CA GLU A 146 6.87 19.11 -13.67
C GLU A 146 6.29 17.70 -13.82
N ALA A 147 6.07 17.01 -12.68
CA ALA A 147 5.45 15.68 -12.68
C ALA A 147 4.00 15.76 -13.17
N ARG A 148 3.25 16.77 -12.76
CA ARG A 148 1.86 16.99 -13.19
C ARG A 148 1.75 17.20 -14.69
N ALA A 149 2.63 18.00 -15.29
CA ALA A 149 2.62 18.25 -16.74
C ALA A 149 2.84 16.97 -17.57
N VAL A 150 3.56 15.98 -17.04
CA VAL A 150 3.67 14.65 -17.67
C VAL A 150 2.41 13.83 -17.41
N GLN A 151 1.90 13.85 -16.19
CA GLN A 151 0.72 13.11 -15.78
C GLN A 151 -0.55 13.50 -16.56
N GLU A 152 -0.73 14.78 -16.86
CA GLU A 152 -1.87 15.29 -17.66
C GLU A 152 -1.87 14.73 -19.09
N GLN A 153 -0.74 14.24 -19.61
CA GLN A 153 -0.66 13.58 -20.91
C GLN A 153 -1.33 12.20 -20.90
N PHE A 154 -1.54 11.58 -19.73
CA PHE A 154 -2.29 10.32 -19.65
C PHE A 154 -3.77 10.48 -20.01
N ILE A 155 -4.33 11.69 -19.95
CA ILE A 155 -5.75 11.93 -20.29
C ILE A 155 -6.03 11.61 -21.77
N PRO A 156 -5.36 12.24 -22.76
CA PRO A 156 -5.53 11.87 -24.15
C PRO A 156 -5.07 10.44 -24.43
N LEU A 157 -3.97 9.97 -23.84
CA LEU A 157 -3.48 8.59 -24.04
C LEU A 157 -4.50 7.54 -23.60
N ALA A 158 -5.11 7.70 -22.42
CA ALA A 158 -6.12 6.77 -21.92
C ALA A 158 -7.42 6.84 -22.71
N LYS A 159 -7.77 8.00 -23.28
CA LYS A 159 -8.92 8.14 -24.17
C LYS A 159 -8.68 7.39 -25.48
N ASP A 160 -7.51 7.57 -26.08
CA ASP A 160 -7.23 7.11 -27.43
C ASP A 160 -6.81 5.62 -27.47
N HIS A 161 -6.27 5.08 -26.36
CA HIS A 161 -5.76 3.69 -26.26
C HIS A 161 -6.47 2.84 -25.20
N LEU A 162 -7.74 3.13 -24.90
CA LEU A 162 -8.46 2.40 -23.85
C LEU A 162 -8.55 0.88 -24.11
N ALA A 163 -8.65 0.47 -25.37
CA ALA A 163 -8.74 -0.95 -25.73
C ALA A 163 -7.40 -1.68 -25.48
N GLU A 164 -6.29 -1.05 -25.84
CA GLU A 164 -4.94 -1.56 -25.65
C GLU A 164 -4.58 -1.63 -24.17
N LEU A 165 -4.94 -0.61 -23.39
CA LEU A 165 -4.78 -0.61 -21.93
C LEU A 165 -5.51 -1.80 -21.29
N ARG A 166 -6.75 -2.07 -21.70
CA ARG A 166 -7.52 -3.24 -21.21
C ARG A 166 -6.90 -4.56 -21.63
N ASN A 167 -6.46 -4.66 -22.88
CA ASN A 167 -5.84 -5.87 -23.41
C ASN A 167 -4.57 -6.22 -22.63
N VAL A 168 -3.67 -5.24 -22.48
CA VAL A 168 -2.43 -5.43 -21.72
C VAL A 168 -2.73 -5.78 -20.27
N LEU A 169 -3.60 -5.03 -19.60
CA LEU A 169 -3.94 -5.28 -18.19
C LEU A 169 -4.45 -6.71 -17.92
N ARG A 170 -5.10 -7.34 -18.89
CA ARG A 170 -5.70 -8.67 -18.73
C ARG A 170 -4.81 -9.80 -19.22
N ASN A 171 -4.00 -9.55 -20.25
CA ASN A 171 -3.40 -10.62 -21.03
C ASN A 171 -1.87 -10.59 -21.06
N SER A 172 -1.24 -9.44 -20.76
CA SER A 172 0.22 -9.35 -20.82
C SER A 172 0.89 -10.20 -19.75
N SER A 173 1.82 -11.05 -20.15
CA SER A 173 2.72 -11.77 -19.25
C SER A 173 3.70 -10.84 -18.53
N ASP A 174 3.98 -9.66 -19.09
CA ASP A 174 4.87 -8.66 -18.51
C ASP A 174 4.15 -7.82 -17.43
N GLU A 175 4.59 -7.96 -16.18
CA GLU A 175 4.06 -7.24 -15.03
C GLU A 175 4.27 -5.71 -15.08
N GLU A 176 5.36 -5.21 -15.66
CA GLU A 176 5.55 -3.76 -15.83
C GLU A 176 4.56 -3.18 -16.85
N GLN A 177 4.27 -3.93 -17.91
CA GLN A 177 3.24 -3.56 -18.89
C GLN A 177 1.86 -3.50 -18.23
N ARG A 178 1.50 -4.54 -17.47
CA ARG A 178 0.23 -4.56 -16.71
C ARG A 178 0.17 -3.43 -15.68
N ALA A 179 1.25 -3.17 -14.96
CA ALA A 179 1.28 -2.14 -13.92
C ALA A 179 1.13 -0.74 -14.52
N THR A 180 1.78 -0.49 -15.66
CA THR A 180 1.61 0.74 -16.45
C THR A 180 0.16 0.89 -16.92
N ALA A 181 -0.42 -0.19 -17.47
CA ALA A 181 -1.81 -0.18 -17.93
C ALA A 181 -2.79 0.11 -16.79
N ALA A 182 -2.61 -0.53 -15.62
CA ALA A 182 -3.42 -0.30 -14.42
C ALA A 182 -3.34 1.14 -13.90
N TYR A 183 -2.20 1.82 -14.09
CA TYR A 183 -2.05 3.22 -13.73
C TYR A 183 -2.77 4.14 -14.72
N VAL A 184 -2.47 3.99 -16.01
CA VAL A 184 -2.92 4.91 -17.07
C VAL A 184 -4.42 4.78 -17.35
N ILE A 185 -5.00 3.59 -17.22
CA ILE A 185 -6.44 3.38 -17.43
C ILE A 185 -7.32 4.25 -16.51
N GLY A 186 -6.81 4.64 -15.33
CA GLY A 186 -7.47 5.57 -14.41
C GLY A 186 -7.78 6.95 -15.00
N TYR A 187 -7.03 7.37 -16.03
CA TYR A 187 -7.19 8.68 -16.68
C TYR A 187 -8.24 8.67 -17.79
N ALA A 188 -8.87 7.53 -18.08
CA ALA A 188 -9.95 7.45 -19.06
C ALA A 188 -11.06 8.47 -18.73
N PRO A 189 -11.66 9.13 -19.74
CA PRO A 189 -12.61 10.22 -19.51
C PRO A 189 -13.92 9.73 -18.86
N LYS A 190 -14.34 8.50 -19.19
CA LYS A 190 -15.56 7.90 -18.67
C LYS A 190 -15.25 6.93 -17.53
N LYS A 191 -15.23 7.45 -16.31
CA LYS A 191 -14.83 6.72 -15.09
C LYS A 191 -15.63 5.45 -14.81
N ARG A 192 -16.89 5.38 -15.24
CA ARG A 192 -17.71 4.16 -15.07
C ARG A 192 -17.20 2.99 -15.91
N GLU A 193 -16.62 3.25 -17.08
CA GLU A 193 -16.22 2.20 -18.02
C GLU A 193 -14.97 1.42 -17.57
N ILE A 194 -14.21 1.94 -16.61
CA ILE A 194 -12.93 1.36 -16.14
C ILE A 194 -13.01 0.76 -14.73
N LEU A 195 -14.19 0.82 -14.09
CA LEU A 195 -14.38 0.26 -12.74
C LEU A 195 -14.11 -1.24 -12.70
N ASP A 196 -14.70 -2.00 -13.64
CA ASP A 196 -14.55 -3.46 -13.66
C ASP A 196 -13.12 -3.90 -14.04
N ASP A 197 -12.41 -3.08 -14.84
CA ASP A 197 -11.01 -3.33 -15.18
C ASP A 197 -10.10 -3.16 -13.95
N LEU A 198 -10.30 -2.10 -13.17
CA LEU A 198 -9.53 -1.88 -11.94
C LEU A 198 -9.90 -2.87 -10.84
N GLN A 199 -11.20 -3.18 -10.67
CA GLN A 199 -11.67 -4.19 -9.70
C GLN A 199 -11.15 -5.59 -10.07
N TYR A 200 -11.04 -5.88 -11.37
CA TYR A 200 -10.33 -7.06 -11.83
C TYR A 200 -8.88 -6.98 -11.35
N ALA A 201 -8.12 -5.93 -11.67
CA ALA A 201 -6.71 -5.80 -11.35
C ALA A 201 -6.34 -5.86 -9.84
N LEU A 202 -7.29 -5.69 -8.91
CA LEU A 202 -7.05 -5.88 -7.47
C LEU A 202 -6.60 -7.29 -7.05
N LYS A 203 -6.74 -8.30 -7.91
CA LYS A 203 -6.20 -9.65 -7.68
C LYS A 203 -5.15 -10.08 -8.69
N ASP A 204 -4.51 -9.13 -9.37
CA ASP A 204 -3.36 -9.45 -10.24
C ASP A 204 -2.25 -10.14 -9.40
N PRO A 205 -1.52 -11.12 -9.93
CA PRO A 205 -0.39 -11.74 -9.22
C PRO A 205 0.69 -10.71 -8.84
N ASP A 206 0.91 -9.69 -9.67
CA ASP A 206 1.88 -8.64 -9.36
C ASP A 206 1.31 -7.59 -8.39
N SER A 207 2.10 -7.26 -7.37
CA SER A 207 1.74 -6.27 -6.35
C SER A 207 1.74 -4.83 -6.87
N GLY A 208 2.55 -4.52 -7.89
CA GLY A 208 2.57 -3.21 -8.54
C GLY A 208 1.28 -2.93 -9.30
N VAL A 209 0.74 -3.93 -10.01
CA VAL A 209 -0.57 -3.88 -10.67
C VAL A 209 -1.67 -3.62 -9.64
N ARG A 210 -1.73 -4.40 -8.56
CA ARG A 210 -2.73 -4.24 -7.49
C ARG A 210 -2.65 -2.86 -6.84
N ASN A 211 -1.44 -2.37 -6.58
CA ASN A 211 -1.21 -1.05 -6.01
C ASN A 211 -1.75 0.08 -6.89
N ASN A 212 -1.47 0.02 -8.21
CA ASN A 212 -1.96 1.02 -9.16
C ASN A 212 -3.48 0.95 -9.34
N ALA A 213 -4.04 -0.27 -9.37
CA ALA A 213 -5.48 -0.48 -9.43
C ALA A 213 -6.19 0.09 -8.19
N ALA A 214 -5.70 -0.25 -7.00
CA ALA A 214 -6.23 0.24 -5.73
C ALA A 214 -6.13 1.77 -5.63
N ARG A 215 -5.02 2.37 -6.07
CA ARG A 215 -4.85 3.83 -6.10
C ARG A 215 -5.93 4.51 -6.94
N ASN A 216 -6.16 4.01 -8.15
CA ASN A 216 -7.18 4.58 -9.02
C ASN A 216 -8.59 4.41 -8.44
N LEU A 217 -8.89 3.24 -7.86
CA LEU A 217 -10.19 3.01 -7.20
C LEU A 217 -10.41 3.89 -5.97
N VAL A 218 -9.36 4.21 -5.19
CA VAL A 218 -9.45 5.20 -4.11
C VAL A 218 -9.83 6.58 -4.67
N ALA A 219 -9.22 7.02 -5.76
CA ALA A 219 -9.57 8.29 -6.40
C ALA A 219 -11.03 8.27 -6.91
N LEU A 220 -11.48 7.16 -7.49
CA LEU A 220 -12.87 6.99 -7.91
C LEU A 220 -13.85 7.01 -6.73
N ALA A 221 -13.47 6.44 -5.58
CA ALA A 221 -14.30 6.50 -4.37
C ALA A 221 -14.43 7.95 -3.85
N VAL A 222 -13.36 8.76 -3.94
CA VAL A 222 -13.42 10.20 -3.62
C VAL A 222 -14.34 10.92 -4.59
N LEU A 223 -14.20 10.68 -5.90
CA LEU A 223 -15.09 11.28 -6.90
C LEU A 223 -16.56 10.89 -6.66
N ALA A 224 -16.86 9.62 -6.40
CA ALA A 224 -18.21 9.13 -6.10
C ALA A 224 -18.83 9.80 -4.87
N ARG A 225 -18.00 10.20 -3.89
CA ARG A 225 -18.44 10.96 -2.72
C ARG A 225 -18.74 12.42 -3.06
N LEU A 226 -17.92 13.05 -3.89
CA LEU A 226 -18.06 14.46 -4.31
C LEU A 226 -19.20 14.64 -5.32
N ASP A 227 -19.44 13.64 -6.15
CA ASP A 227 -20.52 13.57 -7.13
C ASP A 227 -21.33 12.27 -6.95
N PRO A 228 -22.30 12.23 -6.01
CA PRO A 228 -23.15 11.07 -5.78
C PRO A 228 -24.02 10.67 -7.00
N GLU A 229 -24.29 11.59 -7.91
CA GLU A 229 -25.11 11.36 -9.11
C GLU A 229 -24.31 10.69 -10.24
N SER A 230 -22.97 10.63 -10.12
CA SER A 230 -22.08 9.94 -11.07
C SER A 230 -22.40 8.45 -11.25
N GLY A 231 -23.10 7.84 -10.29
CA GLY A 231 -23.43 6.41 -10.28
C GLY A 231 -22.21 5.50 -10.12
N LEU A 232 -21.05 6.05 -9.73
CA LEU A 232 -19.84 5.28 -9.47
C LEU A 232 -20.03 4.46 -8.20
N LYS A 233 -19.99 3.13 -8.34
CA LYS A 233 -20.08 2.18 -7.23
C LYS A 233 -18.84 1.31 -7.20
N ILE A 234 -18.04 1.50 -6.15
CA ILE A 234 -16.84 0.71 -5.90
C ILE A 234 -17.24 -0.41 -4.92
N GLU A 235 -17.02 -1.67 -5.32
CA GLU A 235 -17.34 -2.80 -4.44
C GLU A 235 -16.22 -2.99 -3.40
N PRO A 236 -16.55 -3.09 -2.09
CA PRO A 236 -15.55 -3.16 -1.03
C PRO A 236 -14.91 -4.55 -0.90
N THR A 237 -15.51 -5.60 -1.46
CA THR A 237 -15.15 -7.00 -1.24
C THR A 237 -13.66 -7.27 -1.39
N TRP A 238 -13.04 -6.85 -2.50
CA TRP A 238 -11.62 -7.13 -2.72
C TRP A 238 -10.70 -6.32 -1.80
N PHE A 239 -11.08 -5.10 -1.42
CA PHE A 239 -10.34 -4.36 -0.39
C PHE A 239 -10.41 -5.06 0.97
N ILE A 240 -11.55 -5.64 1.33
CA ILE A 240 -11.67 -6.41 2.58
C ILE A 240 -10.73 -7.62 2.55
N GLU A 241 -10.70 -8.35 1.43
CA GLU A 241 -9.82 -9.52 1.30
C GLU A 241 -8.33 -9.13 1.27
N MET A 242 -7.97 -8.02 0.63
CA MET A 242 -6.59 -7.49 0.60
C MET A 242 -6.02 -7.17 1.98
N LEU A 243 -6.85 -6.95 3.02
CA LEU A 243 -6.38 -6.81 4.40
C LEU A 243 -5.71 -8.09 4.93
N ASN A 244 -5.96 -9.24 4.31
CA ASN A 244 -5.29 -10.51 4.61
C ASN A 244 -4.06 -10.77 3.71
N SER A 245 -3.73 -9.88 2.76
CA SER A 245 -2.58 -10.04 1.85
C SER A 245 -1.25 -10.16 2.59
N LEU A 246 -0.30 -10.87 2.01
CA LEU A 246 1.07 -10.91 2.49
C LEU A 246 1.83 -9.61 2.16
N SER A 247 1.44 -8.85 1.14
CA SER A 247 2.01 -7.54 0.81
C SER A 247 1.49 -6.46 1.75
N TRP A 248 2.39 -5.62 2.29
CA TRP A 248 1.99 -4.50 3.13
C TRP A 248 1.30 -3.42 2.31
N THR A 249 1.78 -3.16 1.08
CA THR A 249 1.17 -2.18 0.17
C THR A 249 -0.30 -2.50 -0.09
N ASP A 250 -0.67 -3.76 -0.30
CA ASP A 250 -2.08 -4.17 -0.46
C ASP A 250 -2.92 -3.78 0.76
N ARG A 251 -2.47 -4.14 1.96
CA ARG A 251 -3.20 -3.84 3.20
C ARG A 251 -3.32 -2.34 3.44
N ASN A 252 -2.25 -1.59 3.18
CA ASN A 252 -2.24 -0.14 3.31
C ASN A 252 -3.24 0.52 2.34
N LYS A 253 -3.23 0.15 1.05
CA LYS A 253 -4.18 0.69 0.07
C LYS A 253 -5.62 0.30 0.36
N ALA A 254 -5.84 -0.94 0.80
CA ALA A 254 -7.15 -1.39 1.26
C ALA A 254 -7.69 -0.56 2.42
N LEU A 255 -6.87 -0.26 3.43
CA LEU A 255 -7.27 0.60 4.54
C LEU A 255 -7.74 1.98 4.08
N TRP A 256 -7.02 2.61 3.16
CA TRP A 256 -7.39 3.92 2.59
C TRP A 256 -8.70 3.89 1.81
N ALA A 257 -8.90 2.87 0.97
CA ALA A 257 -10.16 2.70 0.25
C ALA A 257 -11.32 2.49 1.23
N LEU A 258 -11.13 1.61 2.21
CA LEU A 258 -12.16 1.27 3.18
C LEU A 258 -12.53 2.41 4.12
N GLN A 259 -11.65 3.41 4.35
CA GLN A 259 -12.07 4.64 5.02
C GLN A 259 -13.25 5.26 4.27
N THR A 260 -13.06 5.60 3.00
CA THR A 260 -14.09 6.26 2.20
C THR A 260 -15.32 5.37 2.01
N LEU A 261 -15.12 4.08 1.73
CA LEU A 261 -16.22 3.14 1.46
C LEU A 261 -17.06 2.81 2.70
N THR A 262 -16.58 3.07 3.90
CA THR A 262 -17.32 2.84 5.15
C THR A 262 -17.76 4.12 5.86
N ASP A 263 -17.58 5.30 5.26
CA ASP A 263 -18.00 6.58 5.85
C ASP A 263 -19.51 6.60 6.17
N LYS A 264 -20.33 6.00 5.31
CA LYS A 264 -21.78 5.87 5.52
C LYS A 264 -22.17 4.75 6.49
N ARG A 265 -21.21 3.97 6.99
CA ARG A 265 -21.40 2.86 7.93
C ARG A 265 -22.46 1.85 7.47
N ASP A 266 -22.40 1.47 6.19
CA ASP A 266 -23.26 0.42 5.63
C ASP A 266 -23.14 -0.86 6.48
N PRO A 267 -24.23 -1.35 7.10
CA PRO A 267 -24.18 -2.51 7.98
C PRO A 267 -23.62 -3.76 7.33
N SER A 268 -23.91 -3.99 6.04
CA SER A 268 -23.46 -5.17 5.31
C SER A 268 -21.96 -5.16 5.09
N VAL A 269 -21.38 -3.99 4.79
CA VAL A 269 -19.93 -3.82 4.62
C VAL A 269 -19.20 -3.97 5.95
N LEU A 270 -19.75 -3.40 7.04
CA LEU A 270 -19.18 -3.53 8.38
C LEU A 270 -19.25 -4.97 8.92
N GLU A 271 -20.30 -5.71 8.58
CA GLU A 271 -20.41 -7.14 8.88
C GLU A 271 -19.38 -7.96 8.11
N GLN A 272 -19.23 -7.74 6.80
CA GLN A 272 -18.17 -8.39 6.02
C GLN A 272 -16.77 -8.10 6.57
N LEU A 273 -16.48 -6.84 6.96
CA LEU A 273 -15.21 -6.51 7.61
C LEU A 273 -15.00 -7.27 8.91
N ARG A 274 -16.04 -7.38 9.75
CA ARG A 274 -16.00 -8.14 10.99
C ARG A 274 -15.69 -9.62 10.73
N ASP A 275 -16.32 -10.21 9.73
CA ASP A 275 -16.24 -11.65 9.49
C ASP A 275 -14.93 -12.05 8.77
N ARG A 276 -14.46 -11.21 7.84
CA ARG A 276 -13.37 -11.53 6.92
C ARG A 276 -12.02 -10.94 7.31
N ALA A 277 -11.99 -9.81 8.03
CA ALA A 277 -10.77 -9.03 8.22
C ALA A 277 -10.52 -8.57 9.67
N LEU A 278 -11.40 -8.90 10.63
CA LEU A 278 -11.25 -8.45 12.02
C LEU A 278 -9.88 -8.77 12.63
N PRO A 279 -9.30 -9.99 12.51
CA PRO A 279 -7.97 -10.28 13.04
C PRO A 279 -6.89 -9.37 12.46
N ALA A 280 -6.90 -9.15 11.13
CA ALA A 280 -5.95 -8.28 10.46
C ALA A 280 -6.10 -6.82 10.94
N LEU A 281 -7.33 -6.31 11.06
CA LEU A 281 -7.57 -4.96 11.55
C LEU A 281 -7.09 -4.75 13.00
N ILE A 282 -7.29 -5.73 13.88
CA ILE A 282 -6.80 -5.69 15.28
C ILE A 282 -5.27 -5.58 15.31
N GLU A 283 -4.59 -6.37 14.49
CA GLU A 283 -3.14 -6.37 14.38
C GLU A 283 -2.62 -5.04 13.82
N MET A 284 -3.20 -4.55 12.73
CA MET A 284 -2.82 -3.28 12.10
C MET A 284 -3.06 -2.07 13.00
N ALA A 285 -4.15 -2.07 13.78
CA ALA A 285 -4.42 -1.01 14.75
C ALA A 285 -3.38 -0.94 15.88
N ARG A 286 -2.61 -2.01 16.09
CA ARG A 286 -1.52 -2.10 17.07
C ARG A 286 -0.15 -1.78 16.51
N TRP A 287 0.00 -1.55 15.20
CA TRP A 287 1.28 -1.16 14.61
C TRP A 287 1.89 0.04 15.35
N LYS A 288 3.23 0.05 15.40
CA LYS A 288 4.00 1.09 16.07
C LYS A 288 3.97 2.40 15.29
N SER A 289 3.93 2.33 13.95
CA SER A 289 3.70 3.50 13.11
C SER A 289 2.27 4.01 13.28
N LEU A 290 2.12 5.14 13.98
CA LEU A 290 0.82 5.72 14.29
C LEU A 290 0.05 6.09 13.01
N GLY A 291 0.73 6.67 12.02
CA GLY A 291 0.13 7.02 10.75
C GLY A 291 -0.45 5.81 10.00
N HIS A 292 0.23 4.66 10.08
CA HIS A 292 -0.23 3.43 9.44
C HIS A 292 -1.25 2.65 10.29
N ALA A 293 -1.23 2.80 11.62
CA ALA A 293 -2.19 2.16 12.52
C ALA A 293 -3.56 2.86 12.56
N LEU A 294 -3.60 4.18 12.37
CA LEU A 294 -4.82 4.98 12.53
C LEU A 294 -5.98 4.50 11.65
N PRO A 295 -5.83 4.23 10.35
CA PRO A 295 -6.97 3.82 9.52
C PRO A 295 -7.60 2.50 9.99
N ALA A 296 -6.79 1.51 10.41
CA ALA A 296 -7.30 0.26 10.96
C ALA A 296 -8.06 0.47 12.27
N TYR A 297 -7.53 1.31 13.16
CA TYR A 297 -8.18 1.71 14.40
C TYR A 297 -9.57 2.35 14.16
N MET A 298 -9.66 3.25 13.17
CA MET A 298 -10.92 3.88 12.79
C MET A 298 -11.95 2.86 12.28
N LEU A 299 -11.53 1.89 11.45
CA LEU A 299 -12.41 0.81 10.97
C LEU A 299 -12.90 -0.07 12.10
N LEU A 300 -12.04 -0.47 13.05
CA LEU A 300 -12.46 -1.23 14.23
C LEU A 300 -13.51 -0.46 15.04
N GLY A 301 -13.32 0.85 15.21
CA GLY A 301 -14.30 1.70 15.86
C GLY A 301 -15.65 1.72 15.15
N ARG A 302 -15.64 1.78 13.81
CA ARG A 302 -16.85 1.69 12.98
C ARG A 302 -17.53 0.34 13.13
N ILE A 303 -16.78 -0.76 13.13
CA ILE A 303 -17.28 -2.12 13.40
C ILE A 303 -17.92 -2.19 14.80
N ALA A 304 -17.30 -1.59 15.82
CA ALA A 304 -17.85 -1.53 17.18
C ALA A 304 -19.08 -0.63 17.33
N GLY A 305 -19.45 0.14 16.30
CA GLY A 305 -20.53 1.12 16.38
C GLY A 305 -20.17 2.38 17.16
N LEU A 306 -18.87 2.63 17.40
CA LEU A 306 -18.40 3.78 18.16
C LEU A 306 -18.46 5.06 17.30
N PRO A 307 -18.89 6.21 17.86
CA PRO A 307 -18.84 7.50 17.17
C PRO A 307 -17.42 7.93 16.83
N GLU A 308 -17.23 8.62 15.69
CA GLU A 308 -15.88 9.03 15.25
C GLU A 308 -15.17 9.96 16.23
N GLN A 309 -15.89 10.89 16.86
CA GLN A 309 -15.31 11.78 17.86
C GLN A 309 -14.69 10.99 19.03
N GLN A 310 -15.38 9.95 19.50
CA GLN A 310 -14.87 9.09 20.57
C GLN A 310 -13.58 8.38 20.16
N LEU A 311 -13.47 7.97 18.89
CA LEU A 311 -12.27 7.35 18.34
C LEU A 311 -11.11 8.35 18.29
N LEU A 312 -11.35 9.56 17.77
CA LEU A 312 -10.32 10.60 17.70
C LEU A 312 -9.83 11.01 19.08
N ASP A 313 -10.75 11.17 20.05
CA ASP A 313 -10.40 11.50 21.42
C ASP A 313 -9.56 10.40 22.08
N GLY A 314 -9.90 9.13 21.84
CA GLY A 314 -9.14 7.98 22.32
C GLY A 314 -7.74 7.91 21.71
N TRP A 315 -7.65 8.08 20.39
CA TRP A 315 -6.40 8.14 19.65
C TRP A 315 -5.47 9.23 20.19
N ASN A 316 -5.98 10.44 20.39
CA ASN A 316 -5.21 11.58 20.91
C ASN A 316 -4.70 11.37 22.34
N ARG A 317 -5.37 10.55 23.16
CA ARG A 317 -4.91 10.17 24.50
C ARG A 317 -3.98 8.95 24.51
N GLY A 318 -3.74 8.32 23.36
CA GLY A 318 -2.96 7.08 23.26
C GLY A 318 -3.69 5.82 23.77
N ASP A 319 -5.00 5.93 24.05
CA ASP A 319 -5.82 4.80 24.50
C ASP A 319 -6.40 4.08 23.27
N ARG A 320 -5.62 3.14 22.72
CA ARG A 320 -6.04 2.34 21.55
C ARG A 320 -6.78 1.06 21.94
N ASP A 321 -6.54 0.54 23.13
CA ASP A 321 -6.99 -0.79 23.54
C ASP A 321 -8.50 -0.85 23.79
N PHE A 322 -9.15 0.25 24.18
CA PHE A 322 -10.60 0.23 24.39
C PHE A 322 -11.40 -0.13 23.12
N VAL A 323 -10.93 0.29 21.93
CA VAL A 323 -11.60 -0.05 20.66
C VAL A 323 -11.43 -1.53 20.36
N ILE A 324 -10.25 -2.08 20.60
CA ILE A 324 -9.97 -3.51 20.43
C ILE A 324 -10.82 -4.33 21.42
N ALA A 325 -10.95 -3.86 22.66
CA ALA A 325 -11.84 -4.49 23.64
C ALA A 325 -13.31 -4.44 23.19
N ALA A 326 -13.77 -3.33 22.61
CA ALA A 326 -15.15 -3.17 22.15
C ALA A 326 -15.53 -4.15 21.03
N VAL A 327 -14.60 -4.51 20.13
CA VAL A 327 -14.85 -5.48 19.06
C VAL A 327 -14.63 -6.95 19.47
N THR A 328 -13.81 -7.20 20.49
CA THR A 328 -13.48 -8.56 20.96
C THR A 328 -14.32 -9.02 22.14
N ALA A 329 -14.98 -8.11 22.85
CA ALA A 329 -15.95 -8.47 23.88
C ALA A 329 -17.06 -9.32 23.25
N LYS A 330 -17.26 -10.53 23.78
CA LYS A 330 -18.38 -11.38 23.37
C LYS A 330 -19.67 -10.57 23.52
N LYS A 331 -20.41 -10.38 22.43
CA LYS A 331 -21.82 -9.94 22.51
C LYS A 331 -22.53 -10.91 23.45
N LYS A 332 -23.03 -10.40 24.58
CA LYS A 332 -23.83 -11.17 25.52
C LYS A 332 -25.12 -11.62 24.88
#